data_AF-A0A1E4FZP7-F1
#
_entry.id   AF-A0A1E4FZP7-F1
#
_cell.length_a   1.000
_cell.length_b   1.000
_cell.length_c   1.000
_cell.angle_alpha   90.00
_cell.angle_beta   90.00
_cell.angle_gamma   90.00
#
_symmetry.space_group_name_H-M   'P 1'
#
loop_
_entity.id
_entity.type
_entity.pdbx_description
1 polymer ?
#
loop_
_entity_poly.entity_id
_entity_poly.type
_entity_poly.pdbx_seq_one_letter_code
_entity_poly.pdbx_strand_id
1 'polypeptide(L)'
;MKTRQRGILLVTALMVCIVLLLIGMGLLGSQASRYEAARQSTCISQARQLALAGLEDARMKLEMDINFPPPPGPQQELFSYSELLVNDPDPNRWGTYTVVVDMTYANDIPYPPPTTVTGHYIAVTSVGTVGPTIKPIAQYRLRAEIDNQESGRPPVAGLTTNRFFRYTHIEDEEMP
;
A
#
# COMPACT_ATOMS: atom_id res chain seq x y z
N MET A 1 -49.70 27.40 -47.09
CA MET A 1 -48.69 26.32 -47.13
C MET A 1 -47.30 26.73 -46.59
N LYS A 2 -46.80 27.96 -46.81
CA LYS A 2 -45.48 28.42 -46.32
C LYS A 2 -45.29 28.42 -44.78
N THR A 3 -46.34 28.63 -44.01
CA THR A 3 -46.28 28.62 -42.52
C THR A 3 -46.09 27.22 -41.94
N ARG A 4 -46.67 26.18 -42.55
CA ARG A 4 -46.48 24.77 -42.14
C ARG A 4 -45.03 24.29 -42.32
N GLN A 5 -44.39 24.68 -43.42
CA GLN A 5 -42.98 24.31 -43.69
C GLN A 5 -42.01 24.93 -42.68
N ARG A 6 -42.27 26.18 -42.24
CA ARG A 6 -41.46 26.84 -41.20
C ARG A 6 -41.60 26.16 -39.83
N GLY A 7 -42.81 25.71 -39.49
CA GLY A 7 -43.04 24.95 -38.25
C GLY A 7 -42.30 23.61 -38.23
N ILE A 8 -42.34 22.87 -39.35
CA ILE A 8 -41.63 21.58 -39.46
C ILE A 8 -40.12 21.78 -39.31
N LEU A 9 -39.53 22.80 -39.95
CA LEU A 9 -38.09 23.09 -39.85
C LEU A 9 -37.66 23.43 -38.42
N LEU A 10 -38.50 24.15 -37.68
CA LEU A 10 -38.23 24.48 -36.28
C LEU A 10 -38.27 23.23 -35.39
N VAL A 11 -39.24 22.35 -35.61
CA VAL A 11 -39.35 21.08 -34.87
C VAL A 11 -38.17 20.17 -35.15
N THR A 12 -37.74 20.03 -36.41
CA THR A 12 -36.56 19.21 -36.75
C THR A 12 -35.28 19.79 -36.15
N ALA A 13 -35.09 21.10 -36.21
CA ALA A 13 -33.94 21.76 -35.58
C ALA A 13 -33.93 21.55 -34.05
N LEU A 14 -35.08 21.67 -33.40
CA LEU A 14 -35.21 21.42 -31.97
C LEU A 14 -34.90 19.96 -31.62
N MET A 15 -35.41 19.01 -32.41
CA MET A 15 -35.17 17.59 -32.21
C MET A 15 -33.68 17.25 -32.34
N VAL A 16 -32.99 17.80 -33.35
CA VAL A 16 -31.55 17.63 -33.52
C VAL A 16 -30.78 18.25 -32.35
N CYS A 17 -31.16 19.44 -31.88
CA CYS A 17 -30.55 20.05 -30.70
C CYS A 17 -30.69 19.17 -29.45
N ILE A 18 -31.87 18.59 -29.21
CA ILE A 18 -32.09 17.69 -28.07
C ILE A 18 -31.20 16.46 -28.17
N VAL A 19 -31.11 15.83 -29.35
CA VAL A 19 -30.25 14.67 -29.57
C VAL A 19 -28.77 15.01 -29.33
N LEU A 20 -28.29 16.14 -29.88
CA LEU A 20 -26.92 16.59 -29.66
C LEU A 20 -26.63 16.88 -28.19
N LEU A 21 -27.58 17.46 -27.46
CA LEU A 21 -27.45 17.76 -26.04
C LEU A 21 -27.38 16.48 -25.20
N LEU A 22 -28.22 15.49 -25.50
CA LEU A 22 -28.18 14.17 -24.82
C LEU A 22 -26.84 13.46 -25.06
N ILE A 23 -26.32 13.48 -26.29
CA ILE A 23 -25.00 12.91 -26.61
C ILE A 23 -23.90 13.67 -25.87
N GLY A 24 -23.93 15.00 -25.87
CA GLY A 24 -22.96 15.83 -25.16
C GLY A 24 -22.90 15.54 -23.66
N MET A 25 -24.06 15.40 -23.01
CA MET A 25 -24.14 15.01 -21.60
C MET A 25 -23.61 13.59 -21.36
N GLY A 26 -23.92 12.63 -22.24
CA GLY A 26 -23.40 11.27 -22.13
C GLY A 26 -21.87 11.21 -22.23
N LEU A 27 -21.28 11.97 -23.15
CA LEU A 27 -19.83 12.05 -23.31
C LEU A 27 -19.15 12.69 -22.09
N LEU A 28 -19.68 13.81 -21.59
CA LEU A 28 -19.13 14.48 -20.39
C LEU A 28 -19.20 13.59 -19.15
N GLY A 29 -20.32 12.88 -18.95
CA GLY A 29 -20.47 11.93 -17.85
C GLY A 29 -19.43 10.80 -17.91
N SER A 30 -19.17 10.26 -19.11
CA SER A 30 -18.17 9.21 -19.29
C SER A 30 -16.74 9.68 -18.98
N GLN A 31 -16.40 10.93 -19.28
CA GLN A 31 -15.08 11.48 -19.00
C GLN A 31 -14.88 11.67 -17.50
N ALA A 32 -15.87 12.23 -16.79
CA ALA A 32 -15.79 12.41 -15.34
C ALA A 32 -15.50 11.09 -14.61
N SER A 33 -16.22 10.03 -14.97
CA SER A 33 -16.00 8.69 -14.40
C SER A 33 -14.59 8.14 -14.68
N ARG A 34 -14.06 8.34 -15.90
CA ARG A 34 -12.69 7.91 -16.24
C ARG A 34 -11.63 8.68 -15.46
N TYR A 35 -11.82 9.97 -15.26
CA TYR A 35 -10.91 10.79 -14.45
C TYR A 35 -10.90 10.35 -12.98
N GLU A 36 -12.07 10.05 -12.42
CA GLU A 36 -12.17 9.54 -11.04
C GLU A 36 -11.46 8.19 -10.90
N ALA A 37 -11.69 7.26 -11.83
CA ALA A 37 -11.03 5.95 -11.83
C ALA A 37 -9.50 6.07 -11.98
N ALA A 38 -9.02 6.94 -12.89
CA ALA A 38 -7.59 7.17 -13.07
C ALA A 38 -6.93 7.79 -11.83
N ARG A 39 -7.62 8.74 -11.18
CA ARG A 39 -7.17 9.34 -9.92
C ARG A 39 -7.09 8.29 -8.81
N GLN A 40 -8.10 7.46 -8.66
CA GLN A 40 -8.12 6.41 -7.64
C GLN A 40 -6.99 5.39 -7.86
N SER A 41 -6.77 4.96 -9.10
CA SER A 41 -5.66 4.06 -9.45
C SER A 41 -4.28 4.64 -9.11
N THR A 42 -4.09 5.94 -9.35
CA THR A 42 -2.85 6.65 -8.96
C THR A 42 -2.67 6.66 -7.45
N CYS A 43 -3.72 6.95 -6.69
CA CYS A 43 -3.67 6.95 -5.23
C CYS A 43 -3.39 5.55 -4.66
N ILE A 44 -3.98 4.50 -5.22
CA ILE A 44 -3.70 3.10 -4.81
C ILE A 44 -2.23 2.74 -5.09
N SER A 45 -1.71 3.12 -6.26
CA SER A 45 -0.31 2.87 -6.61
C SER A 45 0.65 3.58 -5.65
N GLN A 46 0.33 4.82 -5.26
CA GLN A 46 1.08 5.55 -4.25
C GLN A 46 1.00 4.89 -2.87
N ALA A 47 -0.19 4.45 -2.44
CA ALA A 47 -0.36 3.72 -1.19
C ALA A 47 0.46 2.43 -1.17
N ARG A 48 0.52 1.70 -2.29
CA ARG A 48 1.38 0.52 -2.44
C ARG A 48 2.86 0.85 -2.31
N GLN A 49 3.32 1.93 -2.94
CA GLN A 49 4.71 2.38 -2.81
C GLN A 49 5.07 2.75 -1.37
N LEU A 50 4.14 3.39 -0.64
CA LEU A 50 4.32 3.68 0.79
C LEU A 50 4.39 2.40 1.63
N ALA A 51 3.55 1.41 1.33
CA ALA A 51 3.61 0.12 1.99
C ALA A 51 4.96 -0.58 1.74
N LEU A 52 5.45 -0.58 0.50
CA LEU A 52 6.78 -1.10 0.16
C LEU A 52 7.91 -0.35 0.87
N ALA A 53 7.82 0.97 0.97
CA ALA A 53 8.79 1.78 1.70
C ALA A 53 8.84 1.38 3.18
N GLY A 54 7.67 1.17 3.81
CA GLY A 54 7.61 0.70 5.20
C GLY A 54 8.19 -0.70 5.39
N LEU A 55 8.01 -1.61 4.42
CA LEU A 55 8.69 -2.90 4.45
C LEU A 55 10.21 -2.71 4.43
N GLU A 56 10.76 -2.03 3.43
CA GLU A 56 12.20 -1.84 3.31
C GLU A 56 12.82 -1.11 4.50
N ASP A 57 12.13 -0.12 5.08
CA ASP A 57 12.56 0.53 6.31
C ASP A 57 12.64 -0.48 7.48
N ALA A 58 11.64 -1.33 7.65
CA ALA A 58 11.66 -2.39 8.66
C ALA A 58 12.83 -3.37 8.44
N ARG A 59 13.07 -3.78 7.19
CA ARG A 59 14.20 -4.65 6.83
C ARG A 59 15.54 -4.01 7.17
N MET A 60 15.73 -2.73 6.83
CA MET A 60 16.95 -1.99 7.14
C MET A 60 17.14 -1.82 8.64
N LYS A 61 16.07 -1.53 9.40
CA LYS A 61 16.13 -1.41 10.87
C LYS A 61 16.52 -2.74 11.52
N LEU A 62 15.93 -3.85 11.08
CA LEU A 62 16.33 -5.20 11.53
C LEU A 62 17.80 -5.49 11.21
N GLU A 63 18.28 -5.07 10.03
CA GLU A 63 19.66 -5.33 9.59
C GLU A 63 20.70 -4.46 10.30
N MET A 64 20.37 -3.19 10.59
CA MET A 64 21.31 -2.20 11.11
C MET A 64 21.24 -2.01 12.63
N ASP A 65 20.08 -2.18 13.25
CA ASP A 65 19.88 -2.00 14.68
C ASP A 65 19.68 -3.34 15.40
N ILE A 66 20.67 -3.74 16.17
CA ILE A 66 20.65 -4.97 16.97
C ILE A 66 19.56 -4.96 18.06
N ASN A 67 19.11 -3.78 18.49
CA ASN A 67 18.06 -3.62 19.50
C ASN A 67 16.68 -3.47 18.85
N PHE A 68 16.58 -3.61 17.52
CA PHE A 68 15.32 -3.53 16.80
C PHE A 68 14.81 -4.93 16.42
N PRO A 69 13.52 -5.22 16.66
CA PRO A 69 12.59 -4.45 17.49
C PRO A 69 13.00 -4.48 18.98
N PRO A 70 12.57 -3.49 19.79
CA PRO A 70 12.89 -3.44 21.21
C PRO A 70 12.55 -4.75 21.93
N PRO A 71 13.32 -5.15 22.95
CA PRO A 71 13.04 -6.37 23.70
C PRO A 71 11.59 -6.37 24.18
N PRO A 72 10.81 -7.40 23.83
CA PRO A 72 9.41 -7.42 24.17
C PRO A 72 9.21 -7.45 25.69
N GLY A 73 8.20 -6.74 26.17
CA GLY A 73 7.69 -6.96 27.52
C GLY A 73 7.14 -8.38 27.68
N PRO A 74 6.90 -8.86 28.91
CA PRO A 74 6.24 -10.14 29.12
C PRO A 74 4.89 -10.16 28.38
N GLN A 75 4.71 -11.13 27.47
CA GLN A 75 3.54 -11.31 26.58
C GLN A 75 3.39 -10.32 25.41
N GLN A 76 4.42 -9.56 25.05
CA GLN A 76 4.38 -8.67 23.89
C GLN A 76 5.04 -9.34 22.67
N GLU A 77 4.27 -9.79 21.69
CA GLU A 77 4.83 -10.43 20.49
C GLU A 77 4.89 -9.49 19.27
N LEU A 78 4.15 -8.37 19.36
CA LEU A 78 4.04 -7.38 18.29
C LEU A 78 4.73 -6.07 18.68
N PHE A 79 5.41 -5.49 17.71
CA PHE A 79 5.93 -4.14 17.75
C PHE A 79 5.36 -3.35 16.58
N SER A 80 4.91 -2.12 16.80
CA SER A 80 4.39 -1.28 15.72
C SER A 80 4.96 0.13 15.77
N TYR A 81 5.13 0.72 14.60
CA TYR A 81 5.54 2.09 14.45
C TYR A 81 4.94 2.68 13.17
N SER A 82 4.92 4.01 13.08
CA SER A 82 4.46 4.72 11.90
C SER A 82 5.38 5.89 11.58
N GLU A 83 5.46 6.21 10.29
CA GLU A 83 6.26 7.32 9.81
C GLU A 83 5.50 8.13 8.77
N LEU A 84 5.69 9.45 8.82
CA LEU A 84 5.14 10.40 7.89
C LEU A 84 6.17 10.72 6.82
N LEU A 85 5.86 10.38 5.58
CA LEU A 85 6.61 10.79 4.41
C LEU A 85 5.99 12.07 3.84
N VAL A 86 6.70 13.18 4.04
CA VAL A 86 6.36 14.48 3.45
C VAL A 86 7.21 14.66 2.19
N ASN A 87 6.57 14.80 1.04
CA ASN A 87 7.28 15.03 -0.21
C ASN A 87 7.53 16.53 -0.38
N ASP A 88 8.69 17.02 0.07
CA ASP A 88 9.13 18.40 -0.10
C ASP A 88 9.55 18.62 -1.57
N PRO A 89 8.68 19.17 -2.43
CA PRO A 89 8.17 20.54 -2.31
C PRO A 89 6.64 20.72 -2.39
N ASP A 90 5.85 19.64 -2.37
CA ASP A 90 4.38 19.70 -2.37
C ASP A 90 3.85 19.34 -0.98
N PRO A 91 3.59 20.32 -0.09
CA PRO A 91 3.12 20.07 1.27
C PRO A 91 1.75 19.37 1.32
N ASN A 92 1.03 19.29 0.19
CA ASN A 92 -0.23 18.56 0.10
C ASN A 92 -0.07 17.09 -0.30
N ARG A 93 1.15 16.66 -0.69
CA ARG A 93 1.48 15.25 -0.95
C ARG A 93 2.20 14.65 0.25
N TRP A 94 1.40 14.26 1.22
CA TRP A 94 1.85 13.52 2.38
C TRP A 94 1.23 12.12 2.38
N GLY A 95 2.05 11.15 2.76
CA GLY A 95 1.65 9.77 2.96
C GLY A 95 2.24 9.26 4.26
N THR A 96 1.56 8.33 4.89
CA THR A 96 2.07 7.65 6.08
C THR A 96 2.16 6.17 5.80
N TYR A 97 3.18 5.51 6.31
CA TYR A 97 3.17 4.06 6.42
C TYR A 97 3.16 3.65 7.89
N THR A 98 2.48 2.55 8.18
CA THR A 98 2.47 1.92 9.51
C THR A 98 2.98 0.51 9.36
N VAL A 99 4.00 0.15 10.14
CA VAL A 99 4.61 -1.17 10.14
C VAL A 99 4.25 -1.87 11.44
N VAL A 100 3.93 -3.15 11.33
CA VAL A 100 3.78 -4.08 12.45
C VAL A 100 4.76 -5.22 12.23
N VAL A 101 5.67 -5.39 13.18
CA VAL A 101 6.64 -6.48 13.25
C VAL A 101 6.13 -7.50 14.26
N ASP A 102 5.90 -8.72 13.80
CA ASP A 102 5.44 -9.85 14.58
C ASP A 102 6.58 -10.86 14.75
N MET A 103 6.98 -11.06 16.00
CA MET A 103 8.08 -11.93 16.41
C MET A 103 7.63 -13.30 16.91
N THR A 104 6.33 -13.62 16.85
CA THR A 104 5.77 -14.88 17.37
C THR A 104 6.52 -16.10 16.82
N TYR A 105 6.85 -16.08 15.53
CA TYR A 105 7.50 -17.18 14.82
C TYR A 105 9.04 -17.13 14.83
N ALA A 106 9.62 -16.15 15.54
CA ALA A 106 11.07 -15.94 15.53
C ALA A 106 11.83 -16.96 16.41
N ASN A 107 11.17 -17.53 17.43
CA ASN A 107 11.82 -18.30 18.50
C ASN A 107 11.27 -19.74 18.70
N ASP A 108 10.39 -20.24 17.83
CA ASP A 108 9.75 -21.53 18.02
C ASP A 108 10.73 -22.72 17.88
N ILE A 109 11.18 -23.24 19.03
CA ILE A 109 11.69 -24.61 19.18
C ILE A 109 10.91 -25.27 20.33
N PRO A 110 9.82 -26.00 20.06
CA PRO A 110 9.41 -27.06 20.96
C PRO A 110 10.47 -28.17 20.85
N TYR A 111 11.11 -28.51 21.96
CA TYR A 111 11.86 -29.75 22.06
C TYR A 111 10.86 -30.90 22.33
N PRO A 112 10.91 -32.05 21.64
CA PRO A 112 11.89 -32.47 20.63
C PRO A 112 11.61 -31.83 19.25
N PRO A 113 12.65 -31.69 18.40
CA PRO A 113 12.53 -31.02 17.11
C PRO A 113 11.43 -31.68 16.27
N PRO A 114 10.44 -30.92 15.77
CA PRO A 114 9.53 -31.44 14.77
C PRO A 114 10.36 -31.89 13.56
N THR A 115 10.03 -33.06 13.01
CA THR A 115 10.61 -33.62 11.78
C THR A 115 10.37 -32.73 10.55
N THR A 116 9.57 -31.68 10.70
CA THR A 116 9.38 -30.57 9.78
C THR A 116 10.12 -29.35 10.30
N VAL A 117 11.10 -28.87 9.53
CA VAL A 117 11.78 -27.59 9.73
C VAL A 117 10.74 -26.47 9.58
N THR A 118 10.10 -26.06 10.67
CA THR A 118 9.35 -24.80 10.69
C THR A 118 10.40 -23.70 10.58
N GLY A 119 10.40 -22.96 9.47
CA GLY A 119 11.36 -21.88 9.23
C GLY A 119 11.25 -20.81 10.31
N HIS A 120 12.39 -20.26 10.73
CA HIS A 120 12.45 -19.14 11.67
C HIS A 120 12.20 -17.87 10.86
N TYR A 121 11.04 -17.24 11.01
CA TYR A 121 10.75 -16.02 10.27
C TYR A 121 10.14 -14.94 11.15
N ILE A 122 10.33 -13.70 10.71
CA ILE A 122 9.70 -12.50 11.27
C ILE A 122 8.64 -12.08 10.26
N ALA A 123 7.40 -11.94 10.72
CA ALA A 123 6.33 -11.41 9.86
C ALA A 123 6.30 -9.89 9.99
N VAL A 124 6.31 -9.20 8.85
CA VAL A 124 6.24 -7.74 8.78
C VAL A 124 5.03 -7.36 7.95
N THR A 125 4.10 -6.63 8.55
CA THR A 125 2.94 -6.06 7.86
C THR A 125 3.15 -4.56 7.71
N SER A 126 3.04 -4.04 6.50
CA SER A 126 3.14 -2.61 6.21
C SER A 126 1.87 -2.10 5.55
N VAL A 127 1.31 -1.03 6.11
CA VAL A 127 0.12 -0.35 5.59
C VAL A 127 0.51 1.03 5.11
N GLY A 128 0.51 1.24 3.80
CA GLY A 128 0.69 2.54 3.18
C GLY A 128 -0.64 3.29 3.06
N THR A 129 -0.66 4.55 3.48
CA THR A 129 -1.85 5.41 3.49
C THR A 129 -1.55 6.73 2.78
N VAL A 130 -2.39 7.09 1.82
CA VAL A 130 -2.35 8.38 1.10
C VAL A 130 -3.41 9.31 1.67
N GLY A 131 -2.99 10.51 2.09
CA GLY A 131 -3.86 11.49 2.74
C GLY A 131 -4.02 11.27 4.25
N PRO A 132 -5.06 11.86 4.88
CA PRO A 132 -5.24 11.80 6.32
C PRO A 132 -5.51 10.42 6.87
N THR A 133 -4.85 10.07 7.97
CA THR A 133 -5.01 8.77 8.64
C THR A 133 -6.44 8.51 9.10
N ILE A 134 -7.20 9.56 9.43
CA ILE A 134 -8.61 9.48 9.86
C ILE A 134 -9.55 9.21 8.68
N LYS A 135 -9.20 9.71 7.48
CA LYS A 135 -10.01 9.58 6.27
C LYS A 135 -9.07 9.40 5.07
N PRO A 136 -8.52 8.19 4.89
CA PRO A 136 -7.56 7.91 3.85
C PRO A 136 -8.19 8.09 2.47
N ILE A 137 -7.43 8.65 1.53
CA ILE A 137 -7.84 8.72 0.12
C ILE A 137 -7.65 7.35 -0.54
N ALA A 138 -6.53 6.70 -0.20
CA ALA A 138 -6.23 5.34 -0.59
C ALA A 138 -5.36 4.68 0.47
N GLN A 139 -5.46 3.36 0.54
CA GLN A 139 -4.78 2.54 1.52
C GLN A 139 -4.36 1.24 0.84
N TYR A 140 -3.18 0.73 1.18
CA TYR A 140 -2.68 -0.56 0.68
C TYR A 140 -1.94 -1.32 1.78
N ARG A 141 -2.19 -2.62 1.91
CA ARG A 141 -1.54 -3.49 2.90
C ARG A 141 -0.67 -4.52 2.20
N LEU A 142 0.56 -4.66 2.70
CA LEU A 142 1.48 -5.70 2.31
C LEU A 142 1.87 -6.49 3.55
N ARG A 143 1.95 -7.80 3.40
CA ARG A 143 2.55 -8.69 4.40
C ARG A 143 3.76 -9.35 3.79
N ALA A 144 4.83 -9.41 4.57
CA ALA A 144 6.06 -10.03 4.15
C ALA A 144 6.65 -10.90 5.25
N GLU A 145 7.29 -11.99 4.86
CA GLU A 145 8.02 -12.88 5.76
C GLU A 145 9.52 -12.67 5.53
N ILE A 146 10.25 -12.53 6.63
CA ILE A 146 11.70 -12.35 6.62
C ILE A 146 12.35 -13.55 7.29
N ASP A 147 13.25 -14.22 6.58
CA ASP A 147 14.05 -15.30 7.16
C ASP A 147 14.98 -14.76 8.28
N ASN A 148 14.98 -15.43 9.42
CA ASN A 148 15.78 -15.09 10.60
C ASN A 148 16.98 -16.04 10.81
N GLN A 149 17.31 -16.87 9.82
CA GLN A 149 18.45 -17.77 9.92
C GLN A 149 19.82 -17.05 9.84
N GLU A 150 20.79 -17.56 10.60
CA GLU A 150 22.17 -17.10 10.52
C GLU A 150 22.80 -17.52 9.18
N SER A 151 23.31 -16.56 8.43
CA SER A 151 23.78 -16.80 7.05
C SER A 151 25.10 -17.58 6.96
N GLY A 152 25.74 -17.89 8.09
CA GLY A 152 27.08 -18.50 8.16
C GLY A 152 28.20 -17.62 7.58
N ARG A 153 27.89 -16.40 7.12
CA ARG A 153 28.82 -15.45 6.52
C ARG A 153 29.40 -14.54 7.61
N PRO A 154 30.71 -14.21 7.57
CA PRO A 154 31.27 -13.22 8.48
C PRO A 154 30.59 -11.85 8.30
N PRO A 155 30.46 -11.05 9.37
CA PRO A 155 29.82 -9.75 9.31
C PRO A 155 30.56 -8.86 8.31
N VAL A 156 29.82 -8.19 7.42
CA VAL A 156 30.38 -7.16 6.54
C VAL A 156 30.64 -5.91 7.38
N ALA A 157 31.76 -5.23 7.14
CA ALA A 157 32.12 -4.02 7.88
C ALA A 157 30.98 -2.99 7.84
N GLY A 158 30.44 -2.63 9.01
CA GLY A 158 29.32 -1.70 9.16
C GLY A 158 27.97 -2.35 9.49
N LEU A 159 27.84 -3.68 9.40
CA LEU A 159 26.67 -4.41 9.87
C LEU A 159 26.85 -4.86 11.31
N THR A 160 25.79 -4.74 12.10
CA THR A 160 25.76 -5.13 13.52
C THR A 160 25.37 -6.60 13.72
N THR A 161 24.90 -7.28 12.67
CA THR A 161 24.44 -8.67 12.73
C THR A 161 25.03 -9.53 11.61
N ASN A 162 25.15 -10.85 11.84
CA ASN A 162 25.48 -11.86 10.81
C ASN A 162 24.24 -12.41 10.10
N ARG A 163 23.07 -11.81 10.37
CA ARG A 163 21.78 -12.22 9.82
C ARG A 163 21.52 -11.45 8.55
N PHE A 164 21.15 -12.16 7.50
CA PHE A 164 20.71 -11.54 6.26
C PHE A 164 19.19 -11.56 6.24
N PHE A 165 18.59 -10.40 6.49
CA PHE A 165 17.15 -10.25 6.41
C PHE A 165 16.74 -10.13 4.93
N ARG A 166 16.22 -11.23 4.39
CA ARG A 166 15.68 -11.31 3.04
C ARG A 166 14.21 -11.66 3.11
N TYR A 167 13.41 -10.95 2.32
CA TYR A 167 12.03 -11.34 2.08
C TYR A 167 11.96 -12.68 1.35
N THR A 168 11.36 -13.67 2.00
CA THR A 168 11.07 -14.98 1.42
C THR A 168 9.73 -14.97 0.71
N HIS A 169 8.77 -14.24 1.27
CA HIS A 169 7.42 -14.10 0.74
C HIS A 169 6.93 -12.67 0.92
N ILE A 170 6.26 -12.13 -0.10
CA ILE A 170 5.53 -10.85 -0.02
C ILE A 170 4.18 -11.10 -0.67
N GLU A 171 3.11 -10.84 0.07
CA GLU A 171 1.74 -10.97 -0.40
C GLU A 171 0.97 -9.65 -0.23
N ASP A 172 0.10 -9.39 -1.20
CA ASP A 172 -0.86 -8.30 -1.12
C ASP A 172 -2.01 -8.78 -0.22
N GLU A 173 -2.26 -8.09 0.90
CA GLU A 173 -3.36 -8.43 1.79
C GLU A 173 -4.58 -7.58 1.41
N GLU A 174 -5.69 -8.23 1.07
CA GLU A 174 -6.91 -7.50 0.73
C GLU A 174 -7.37 -6.66 1.93
N MET A 175 -7.54 -5.36 1.69
CA MET A 175 -8.16 -4.47 2.66
C MET A 175 -9.66 -4.77 2.69
N PRO A 176 -10.25 -5.01 3.88
CA PRO A 176 -11.69 -5.20 4.03
C PRO A 176 -12.51 -3.94 3.70
#